data_AF-A0A0B8P7G7-F1
#
_entry.id   AF-A0A0B8P7G7-F1
#
_cell.length_a   1.000
_cell.length_b   1.000
_cell.length_c   1.000
_cell.angle_alpha   90.00
_cell.angle_beta   90.00
_cell.angle_gamma   90.00
#
_symmetry.space_group_name_H-M   'P 1'
#
loop_
_entity.id
_entity.type
_entity.pdbx_description
1 polymer ?
#
loop_
_entity_poly.entity_id
_entity_poly.type
_entity_poly.pdbx_seq_one_letter_code
_entity_poly.pdbx_strand_id
1 'polypeptide(L)'
;MGCANDTEEYIATPLPDQQADLRDFDSDGVINARDRCPNTPKGAEVSNDGCEEYYEVAQQQTLKILFQNDSTEVNPVFGSQIEGMAEFLKEYPETSVELQGFASSPGANEYNKELSRNRAIVVQDQLVGFGVEPNRIRIIGFGEEDSSQDDDPTEEALDRRVEATVVGFKGDFIKEWTIFTSLPK
;
A
#
# COMPACT_ATOMS: atom_id res chain seq x y z
N MET A 1 -1.14 86.80 31.51
CA MET A 1 -0.63 85.43 31.73
C MET A 1 -1.68 84.68 32.52
N GLY A 2 -2.32 83.67 31.93
CA GLY A 2 -3.27 82.80 32.60
C GLY A 2 -3.31 81.48 31.84
N CYS A 3 -2.80 80.40 32.45
CA CYS A 3 -2.66 79.09 31.84
C CYS A 3 -4.04 78.41 31.77
N ALA A 4 -4.37 77.79 30.63
CA ALA A 4 -5.46 76.84 30.53
C ALA A 4 -5.00 75.52 31.17
N ASN A 5 -5.71 75.07 32.21
CA ASN A 5 -5.52 73.76 32.81
C ASN A 5 -6.43 72.77 32.07
N ASP A 6 -5.91 72.20 30.97
CA ASP A 6 -6.56 71.09 30.28
C ASP A 6 -6.20 69.80 31.03
N THR A 7 -6.99 69.46 32.06
CA THR A 7 -6.93 68.13 32.68
C THR A 7 -7.77 67.19 31.84
N GLU A 8 -7.17 66.61 30.80
CA GLU A 8 -7.78 65.51 30.05
C GLU A 8 -7.93 64.30 31.00
N GLU A 9 -9.16 63.82 31.20
CA GLU A 9 -9.43 62.63 32.00
C GLU A 9 -8.80 61.40 31.34
N TYR A 10 -7.88 60.76 32.07
CA TYR A 10 -7.26 59.52 31.61
C TYR A 10 -8.31 58.40 31.55
N ILE A 11 -8.63 57.97 30.33
CA ILE A 11 -9.39 56.74 30.11
C ILE A 11 -8.38 55.58 30.19
N ALA A 12 -8.54 54.71 31.17
CA ALA A 12 -7.73 53.51 31.30
C ALA A 12 -7.86 52.64 30.05
N THR A 13 -6.73 52.18 29.52
CA THR A 13 -6.72 51.22 28.40
C THR A 13 -7.53 49.99 28.81
N PRO A 14 -8.57 49.59 28.05
CA PRO A 14 -9.34 48.40 28.38
C PRO A 14 -8.42 47.19 28.39
N LEU A 15 -8.61 46.31 29.39
CA LEU A 15 -7.86 45.06 29.45
C LEU A 15 -8.29 44.17 28.27
N PRO A 16 -7.34 43.64 27.47
CA PRO A 16 -7.68 42.69 26.43
C PRO A 16 -8.20 41.40 27.04
N ASP A 17 -9.32 40.90 26.52
CA ASP A 17 -9.88 39.59 26.86
C ASP A 17 -9.55 38.59 25.75
N GLN A 18 -8.51 37.78 25.95
CA GLN A 18 -8.06 36.77 24.99
C GLN A 18 -8.95 35.53 25.08
N GLN A 19 -9.96 35.47 24.22
CA GLN A 19 -10.92 34.36 24.15
C GLN A 19 -10.39 33.15 23.38
N ALA A 20 -9.35 33.31 22.55
CA ALA A 20 -8.86 32.23 21.68
C ALA A 20 -7.85 31.32 22.40
N ASP A 21 -7.95 30.01 22.17
CA ASP A 21 -7.02 29.01 22.70
C ASP A 21 -5.67 29.06 21.94
N LEU A 22 -4.66 29.63 22.57
CA LEU A 22 -3.32 29.80 21.99
C LEU A 22 -2.38 28.60 22.22
N ARG A 23 -2.89 27.49 22.79
CA ARG A 23 -2.11 26.26 22.95
C ARG A 23 -2.02 25.53 21.62
N ASP A 24 -1.07 24.63 21.51
CA ASP A 24 -0.85 23.75 20.37
C ASP A 24 -0.79 22.33 20.96
N PHE A 25 -1.86 21.55 20.76
CA PHE A 25 -2.07 20.29 21.46
C PHE A 25 -1.36 19.11 20.82
N ASP A 26 -1.25 19.06 19.51
CA ASP A 26 -0.52 18.03 18.76
C ASP A 26 0.93 18.45 18.43
N SER A 27 1.29 19.70 18.75
CA SER A 27 2.64 20.25 18.61
C SER A 27 3.12 20.30 17.16
N ASP A 28 2.20 20.62 16.26
CA ASP A 28 2.40 20.66 14.82
C ASP A 28 2.83 22.05 14.30
N GLY A 29 2.84 23.05 15.18
CA GLY A 29 3.23 24.43 14.89
C GLY A 29 2.05 25.38 14.66
N VAL A 30 0.80 24.89 14.70
CA VAL A 30 -0.42 25.68 14.56
C VAL A 30 -1.20 25.67 15.88
N ILE A 31 -1.53 26.85 16.40
CA ILE A 31 -2.32 26.96 17.63
C ILE A 31 -3.75 26.44 17.42
N ASN A 32 -4.34 25.83 18.46
CA ASN A 32 -5.71 25.31 18.50
C ASN A 32 -6.77 26.29 17.96
N ALA A 33 -6.58 27.60 18.17
CA ALA A 33 -7.47 28.64 17.65
C ALA A 33 -7.52 28.74 16.11
N ARG A 34 -6.51 28.19 15.42
CA ARG A 34 -6.34 28.22 13.96
C ARG A 34 -6.26 26.83 13.33
N ASP A 35 -5.95 25.83 14.13
CA ASP A 35 -5.78 24.47 13.72
C ASP A 35 -7.13 23.79 13.44
N ARG A 36 -7.27 23.26 12.23
CA ARG A 36 -8.45 22.51 11.78
C ARG A 36 -8.29 21.00 11.96
N CYS A 37 -7.07 20.52 12.18
CA CYS A 37 -6.70 19.12 12.24
C CYS A 37 -5.94 18.83 13.55
N PRO A 38 -6.64 18.74 14.71
CA PRO A 38 -6.04 18.72 16.06
C PRO A 38 -5.27 17.44 16.43
N ASN A 39 -4.97 16.58 15.46
CA ASN A 39 -4.21 15.35 15.63
C ASN A 39 -3.35 15.08 14.40
N THR A 40 -2.64 16.09 13.92
CA THR A 40 -1.75 15.97 12.78
C THR A 40 -0.66 14.92 13.04
N PRO A 41 -0.39 14.00 12.09
CA PRO A 41 0.67 13.02 12.26
C PRO A 41 2.03 13.67 12.51
N LYS A 42 2.79 13.16 13.49
CA LYS A 42 4.09 13.74 13.84
C LYS A 42 5.06 13.69 12.68
N GLY A 43 5.65 14.84 12.37
CA GLY A 43 6.60 15.01 11.27
C GLY A 43 5.94 15.12 9.89
N ALA A 44 4.62 15.28 9.83
CA ALA A 44 3.96 15.68 8.60
C ALA A 44 4.34 17.12 8.23
N GLU A 45 4.39 17.40 6.93
CA GLU A 45 4.38 18.77 6.42
C GLU A 45 2.98 19.35 6.66
N VAL A 46 2.92 20.44 7.42
CA VAL A 46 1.67 21.02 7.91
C VAL A 46 1.36 22.31 7.15
N SER A 47 0.14 22.41 6.64
CA SER A 47 -0.34 23.63 6.00
C SER A 47 -0.63 24.75 7.01
N ASN A 48 -0.91 25.97 6.55
CA ASN A 48 -1.23 27.10 7.43
C ASN A 48 -2.57 26.96 8.20
N ASP A 49 -3.37 25.94 7.86
CA ASP A 49 -4.60 25.56 8.54
C ASP A 49 -4.39 24.44 9.58
N GLY A 50 -3.15 23.97 9.79
CA GLY A 50 -2.85 22.88 10.74
C GLY A 50 -3.05 21.48 10.17
N CYS A 51 -3.32 21.32 8.86
CA CYS A 51 -3.61 20.01 8.28
C CYS A 51 -2.47 19.49 7.41
N GLU A 52 -2.25 18.16 7.47
CA GLU A 52 -1.30 17.41 6.64
C GLU A 52 -1.77 17.21 5.20
N GLU A 53 -0.80 17.00 4.29
CA GLU A 53 -1.05 16.61 2.90
C GLU A 53 -0.73 15.12 2.69
N TYR A 54 -1.61 14.42 1.97
CA TYR A 54 -1.45 13.00 1.62
C TYR A 54 -0.96 12.81 0.19
N TYR A 55 -0.13 11.79 -0.04
CA TYR A 55 0.25 11.29 -1.35
C TYR A 55 -0.03 9.79 -1.46
N GLU A 56 -0.25 9.32 -2.69
CA GLU A 56 -0.44 7.90 -2.96
C GLU A 56 0.92 7.23 -3.14
N VAL A 57 1.22 6.28 -2.26
CA VAL A 57 2.35 5.36 -2.45
C VAL A 57 1.85 4.16 -3.24
N ALA A 58 2.45 3.93 -4.40
CA ALA A 58 2.27 2.70 -5.16
C ALA A 58 3.44 1.75 -4.89
N GLN A 59 3.16 0.56 -4.37
CA GLN A 59 4.14 -0.52 -4.26
C GLN A 59 3.71 -1.70 -5.12
N GLN A 60 4.67 -2.35 -5.77
CA GLN A 60 4.43 -3.52 -6.60
C GLN A 60 5.03 -4.76 -5.94
N GLN A 61 4.25 -5.84 -5.90
CA GLN A 61 4.71 -7.16 -5.45
C GLN A 61 4.43 -8.19 -6.55
N THR A 62 5.39 -9.10 -6.75
CA THR A 62 5.28 -10.18 -7.75
C THR A 62 5.41 -11.55 -7.10
N LEU A 63 4.72 -12.51 -7.72
CA LEU A 63 4.72 -13.92 -7.37
C LEU A 63 5.01 -14.71 -8.65
N LYS A 64 5.95 -15.67 -8.59
CA LYS A 64 6.21 -16.61 -9.68
C LYS A 64 6.61 -17.95 -9.11
N ILE A 65 5.69 -18.91 -9.17
CA ILE A 65 5.84 -20.26 -8.61
C ILE A 65 6.02 -21.25 -9.74
N LEU A 66 7.09 -22.04 -9.72
CA LEU A 66 7.35 -23.07 -10.72
C LEU A 66 6.87 -24.45 -10.24
N PHE A 67 6.37 -25.25 -11.17
CA PHE A 67 5.82 -26.58 -10.90
C PHE A 67 6.58 -27.67 -11.66
N GLN A 68 6.63 -28.85 -11.03
CA GLN A 68 7.08 -30.06 -11.71
C GLN A 68 6.08 -30.47 -12.80
N ASN A 69 6.54 -31.31 -13.72
CA ASN A 69 5.68 -31.84 -14.75
C ASN A 69 4.49 -32.57 -14.12
N ASP A 70 3.30 -32.34 -14.69
CA ASP A 70 2.05 -32.96 -14.27
C ASP A 70 1.73 -32.87 -12.76
N SER A 71 2.25 -31.83 -12.09
CA SER A 71 2.10 -31.66 -10.64
C SER A 71 1.43 -30.33 -10.29
N THR A 72 0.67 -30.37 -9.20
CA THR A 72 0.09 -29.22 -8.48
C THR A 72 0.80 -28.96 -7.15
N GLU A 73 1.81 -29.75 -6.81
CA GLU A 73 2.57 -29.59 -5.58
C GLU A 73 3.45 -28.34 -5.62
N VAL A 74 3.27 -27.47 -4.62
CA VAL A 74 4.11 -26.28 -4.45
C VAL A 74 5.37 -26.69 -3.70
N ASN A 75 6.53 -26.44 -4.32
CA ASN A 75 7.81 -26.66 -3.66
C ASN A 75 7.95 -25.70 -2.45
N PRO A 76 8.32 -26.20 -1.24
CA PRO A 76 8.46 -25.37 -0.04
C PRO A 76 9.40 -24.16 -0.19
N VAL A 77 10.32 -24.16 -1.15
CA VAL A 77 11.19 -23.01 -1.46
C VAL A 77 10.39 -21.74 -1.79
N PHE A 78 9.18 -21.89 -2.33
CA PHE A 78 8.30 -20.77 -2.68
C PHE A 78 7.45 -20.28 -1.50
N GLY A 79 7.49 -20.96 -0.35
CA GLY A 79 6.67 -20.61 0.81
C GLY A 79 6.86 -19.17 1.27
N SER A 80 8.11 -18.68 1.31
CA SER A 80 8.41 -17.29 1.69
C SER A 80 7.89 -16.26 0.67
N GLN A 81 7.84 -16.61 -0.62
CA GLN A 81 7.29 -15.72 -1.64
C GLN A 81 5.76 -15.60 -1.52
N ILE A 82 5.10 -16.71 -1.20
CA ILE A 82 3.65 -16.77 -0.98
C ILE A 82 3.28 -16.03 0.31
N GLU A 83 4.06 -16.23 1.39
CA GLU A 83 3.91 -15.48 2.63
C GLU A 83 4.10 -13.98 2.41
N GLY A 84 5.14 -13.55 1.69
CA GLY A 84 5.38 -12.14 1.38
C GLY A 84 4.25 -11.51 0.54
N MET A 85 3.66 -12.26 -0.40
CA MET A 85 2.47 -11.81 -1.12
C MET A 85 1.26 -11.69 -0.18
N ALA A 86 1.08 -12.62 0.76
CA ALA A 86 -0.01 -12.55 1.74
C ALA A 86 0.16 -11.36 2.69
N GLU A 87 1.38 -11.08 3.16
CA GLU A 87 1.71 -9.91 3.96
C GLU A 87 1.43 -8.61 3.21
N PHE A 88 1.84 -8.54 1.94
CA PHE A 88 1.54 -7.41 1.07
C PHE A 88 0.01 -7.18 0.97
N LEU A 89 -0.77 -8.24 0.70
CA LEU A 89 -2.23 -8.10 0.62
C LEU A 89 -2.87 -7.71 1.95
N LYS A 90 -2.27 -8.02 3.10
CA LYS A 90 -2.73 -7.53 4.42
C LYS A 90 -2.41 -6.06 4.63
N GLU A 91 -1.25 -5.60 4.16
CA GLU A 91 -0.86 -4.18 4.25
C GLU A 91 -1.74 -3.29 3.36
N TYR A 92 -2.17 -3.81 2.21
CA TYR A 92 -3.02 -3.12 1.24
C TYR A 92 -4.40 -3.80 1.15
N PRO A 93 -5.34 -3.54 2.08
CA PRO A 93 -6.61 -4.25 2.18
C PRO A 93 -7.54 -4.08 0.97
N GLU A 94 -7.41 -2.96 0.24
CA GLU A 94 -8.19 -2.67 -0.97
C GLU A 94 -7.68 -3.40 -2.23
N THR A 95 -6.46 -3.97 -2.18
CA THR A 95 -5.86 -4.64 -3.35
C THR A 95 -6.45 -6.04 -3.53
N SER A 96 -6.61 -6.51 -4.77
CA SER A 96 -6.96 -7.91 -5.05
C SER A 96 -5.89 -8.53 -5.93
N VAL A 97 -5.75 -9.86 -5.89
CA VAL A 97 -4.76 -10.60 -6.66
C VAL A 97 -5.45 -11.51 -7.68
N GLU A 98 -4.91 -11.53 -8.91
CA GLU A 98 -5.25 -12.53 -9.92
C GLU A 98 -4.09 -13.51 -10.06
N LEU A 99 -4.34 -14.77 -9.72
CA LEU A 99 -3.40 -15.87 -9.90
C LEU A 99 -3.61 -16.46 -11.29
N GLN A 100 -2.57 -16.37 -12.11
CA GLN A 100 -2.58 -16.84 -13.49
C GLN A 100 -1.74 -18.11 -13.58
N GLY A 101 -2.40 -19.24 -13.83
CA GLY A 101 -1.75 -20.53 -14.00
C GLY A 101 -1.45 -20.83 -15.46
N PHE A 102 -0.30 -21.46 -15.69
CA PHE A 102 0.18 -21.88 -17.01
C PHE A 102 0.67 -23.35 -16.98
N ALA A 103 0.67 -23.97 -18.16
CA ALA A 103 1.17 -25.30 -18.42
C ALA A 103 2.01 -25.29 -19.70
N SER A 104 2.94 -26.24 -19.81
CA SER A 104 3.71 -26.47 -21.03
C SER A 104 2.83 -27.06 -22.13
N SER A 105 3.23 -26.85 -23.39
CA SER A 105 2.50 -27.27 -24.61
C SER A 105 2.18 -28.78 -24.71
N PRO A 106 3.02 -29.73 -24.26
CA PRO A 106 2.70 -31.15 -24.39
C PRO A 106 1.42 -31.53 -23.63
N GLY A 107 0.39 -31.99 -24.34
CA GLY A 107 -0.85 -32.46 -23.74
C GLY A 107 -2.10 -32.08 -24.54
N ALA A 108 -3.26 -32.36 -23.96
CA ALA A 108 -4.53 -31.84 -24.48
C ALA A 108 -4.78 -30.44 -23.90
N ASN A 109 -5.21 -29.49 -24.73
CA ASN A 109 -5.46 -28.11 -24.29
C ASN A 109 -6.42 -28.02 -23.08
N GLU A 110 -7.50 -28.79 -23.08
CA GLU A 110 -8.47 -28.83 -21.97
C GLU A 110 -7.84 -29.34 -20.67
N TYR A 111 -6.99 -30.37 -20.77
CA TYR A 111 -6.22 -30.88 -19.64
C TYR A 111 -5.26 -29.83 -19.09
N ASN A 112 -4.52 -29.14 -19.97
CA ASN A 112 -3.58 -28.09 -19.59
C ASN A 112 -4.30 -26.90 -18.93
N LYS A 113 -5.50 -26.54 -19.41
CA LYS A 113 -6.35 -25.51 -18.78
C LYS A 113 -6.81 -25.91 -17.38
N GLU A 114 -7.20 -27.16 -17.18
CA GLU A 114 -7.58 -27.65 -15.85
C GLU A 114 -6.39 -27.75 -14.90
N LEU A 115 -5.25 -28.30 -15.36
CA LEU A 115 -4.03 -28.43 -14.56
C LEU A 115 -3.51 -27.06 -14.11
N SER A 116 -3.43 -26.10 -15.05
CA SER A 116 -2.99 -24.74 -14.74
C SER A 116 -3.92 -24.03 -13.75
N ARG A 117 -5.24 -24.22 -13.86
CA ARG A 117 -6.21 -23.73 -12.88
C ARG A 117 -6.00 -24.36 -11.50
N ASN A 118 -5.80 -25.68 -11.45
CA ASN A 118 -5.58 -26.41 -10.20
C ASN A 118 -4.30 -25.99 -9.48
N ARG A 119 -3.23 -25.69 -10.23
CA ARG A 119 -2.01 -25.08 -9.65
C ARG A 119 -2.31 -23.75 -8.96
N ALA A 120 -3.08 -22.88 -9.60
CA ALA A 120 -3.46 -21.60 -9.02
C ALA A 120 -4.38 -21.75 -7.79
N ILE A 121 -5.23 -22.80 -7.74
CA ILE A 121 -6.01 -23.15 -6.54
C ILE A 121 -5.10 -23.50 -5.37
N VAL A 122 -4.08 -24.34 -5.57
CA VAL A 122 -3.15 -24.70 -4.47
C VAL A 122 -2.41 -23.48 -3.93
N VAL A 123 -2.03 -22.55 -4.80
CA VAL A 123 -1.42 -21.27 -4.39
C VAL A 123 -2.43 -20.40 -3.62
N GLN A 124 -3.68 -20.32 -4.08
CA GLN A 124 -4.76 -19.65 -3.35
C GLN A 124 -4.94 -20.23 -1.95
N ASP A 125 -5.00 -21.56 -1.81
CA ASP A 125 -5.19 -22.22 -0.52
C ASP A 125 -4.07 -21.86 0.47
N GLN A 126 -2.83 -21.73 -0.01
CA GLN A 126 -1.72 -21.28 0.82
C GLN A 126 -1.87 -19.79 1.21
N LEU A 127 -2.24 -18.90 0.28
CA LEU A 127 -2.52 -17.49 0.60
C LEU A 127 -3.65 -17.34 1.64
N VAL A 128 -4.72 -18.13 1.49
CA VAL A 128 -5.83 -18.19 2.46
C VAL A 128 -5.36 -18.74 3.80
N GLY A 129 -4.48 -19.75 3.80
CA GLY A 129 -3.83 -20.28 5.00
C GLY A 129 -3.01 -19.22 5.74
N PHE A 130 -2.43 -18.27 5.01
CA PHE A 130 -1.76 -17.09 5.58
C PHE A 130 -2.73 -15.96 5.98
N GLY A 131 -4.04 -16.10 5.73
CA GLY A 131 -5.07 -15.16 6.18
C GLY A 131 -5.51 -14.12 5.14
N VAL A 132 -5.23 -14.34 3.85
CA VAL A 132 -5.84 -13.54 2.77
C VAL A 132 -7.29 -13.96 2.59
N GLU A 133 -8.21 -13.01 2.47
CA GLU A 133 -9.62 -13.32 2.26
C GLU A 133 -9.87 -13.93 0.86
N PRO A 134 -10.63 -15.04 0.73
CA PRO A 134 -10.82 -15.72 -0.57
C PRO A 134 -11.46 -14.86 -1.66
N ASN A 135 -12.33 -13.92 -1.29
CA ASN A 135 -12.97 -12.95 -2.20
C ASN A 135 -11.98 -11.99 -2.88
N ARG A 136 -10.76 -11.82 -2.32
CA ARG A 136 -9.70 -10.97 -2.86
C ARG A 136 -8.77 -11.71 -3.82
N ILE A 137 -9.00 -13.02 -4.03
CA ILE A 137 -8.17 -13.88 -4.88
C ILE A 137 -9.00 -14.38 -6.06
N ARG A 138 -8.64 -13.96 -7.27
CA ARG A 138 -9.18 -14.47 -8.52
C ARG A 138 -8.21 -15.48 -9.12
N ILE A 139 -8.74 -16.53 -9.74
CA ILE A 139 -7.94 -17.56 -10.42
C ILE A 139 -8.31 -17.62 -11.90
N ILE A 140 -7.28 -17.68 -12.75
CA ILE A 140 -7.39 -17.96 -14.18
C ILE A 140 -6.39 -19.07 -14.55
N GLY A 141 -6.86 -20.10 -15.23
CA GLY A 141 -6.00 -21.13 -15.84
C GLY A 141 -5.91 -20.89 -17.34
N PHE A 142 -4.74 -20.46 -17.82
CA PHE A 142 -4.49 -20.16 -19.23
C PHE A 142 -4.10 -21.41 -20.03
N GLY A 143 -3.77 -22.52 -19.37
CA GLY A 143 -3.22 -23.69 -20.05
C GLY A 143 -1.91 -23.34 -20.74
N GLU A 144 -1.81 -23.62 -22.03
CA GLU A 144 -0.62 -23.41 -22.86
C GLU A 144 -0.63 -22.09 -23.65
N GLU A 145 -1.56 -21.16 -23.36
CA GLU A 145 -1.74 -19.92 -24.16
C GLU A 145 -0.51 -18.99 -24.19
N ASP A 146 0.45 -19.18 -23.27
CA ASP A 146 1.73 -18.46 -23.22
C ASP A 146 2.94 -19.41 -23.10
N SER A 147 2.80 -20.65 -23.62
CA SER A 147 3.92 -21.59 -23.62
C SER A 147 4.92 -21.27 -24.74
N SER A 148 6.20 -21.48 -24.46
CA SER A 148 7.25 -21.48 -25.47
C SER A 148 6.90 -22.40 -26.64
N GLN A 149 7.29 -21.99 -27.84
CA GLN A 149 7.15 -22.79 -29.06
C GLN A 149 8.37 -23.72 -29.27
N ASP A 150 9.42 -23.51 -28.50
CA ASP A 150 10.64 -24.32 -28.55
C ASP A 150 10.49 -25.57 -27.67
N ASP A 151 10.78 -26.73 -28.25
CA ASP A 151 10.81 -28.03 -27.57
C ASP A 151 12.11 -28.18 -26.74
N ASP A 152 12.39 -27.18 -25.89
CA ASP A 152 13.48 -27.20 -24.93
C ASP A 152 12.94 -27.55 -23.54
N PRO A 153 13.45 -28.62 -22.89
CA PRO A 153 12.96 -29.05 -21.58
C PRO A 153 13.08 -27.98 -20.48
N THR A 154 13.99 -27.02 -20.63
CA THR A 154 14.17 -25.90 -19.69
C THR A 154 13.06 -24.88 -19.86
N GLU A 155 12.75 -24.50 -21.10
CA GLU A 155 11.66 -23.56 -21.41
C GLU A 155 10.31 -24.13 -20.96
N GLU A 156 10.05 -25.41 -21.24
CA GLU A 156 8.84 -26.07 -20.73
C GLU A 156 8.73 -26.02 -19.20
N ALA A 157 9.86 -26.09 -18.50
CA ALA A 157 9.88 -25.98 -17.03
C ALA A 157 9.54 -24.58 -16.53
N LEU A 158 9.88 -23.54 -17.30
CA LEU A 158 9.52 -22.16 -17.00
C LEU A 158 8.05 -21.87 -17.33
N ASP A 159 7.47 -22.57 -18.30
CA ASP A 159 6.05 -22.46 -18.66
C ASP A 159 5.12 -23.04 -17.61
N ARG A 160 5.55 -24.06 -16.87
CA ARG A 160 4.79 -24.66 -15.77
C ARG A 160 4.84 -23.76 -14.54
N ARG A 161 4.04 -22.70 -14.56
CA ARG A 161 4.09 -21.67 -13.51
C ARG A 161 2.72 -21.18 -13.06
N VAL A 162 2.70 -20.57 -11.89
CA VAL A 162 1.66 -19.63 -11.47
C VAL A 162 2.31 -18.29 -11.22
N GLU A 163 1.77 -17.24 -11.81
CA GLU A 163 2.26 -15.89 -11.61
C GLU A 163 1.17 -14.91 -11.21
N ALA A 164 1.59 -13.85 -10.52
CA ALA A 164 0.74 -12.73 -10.20
C ALA A 164 1.60 -11.48 -10.00
N THR A 165 1.04 -10.33 -10.39
CA THR A 165 1.60 -9.03 -10.08
C THR A 165 0.49 -8.17 -9.50
N VAL A 166 0.75 -7.56 -8.35
CA VAL A 166 -0.20 -6.68 -7.68
C VAL A 166 0.45 -5.33 -7.45
N VAL A 167 -0.37 -4.28 -7.55
CA VAL A 167 0.01 -2.93 -7.16
C VAL A 167 -0.91 -2.51 -6.02
N GLY A 168 -0.30 -2.21 -4.89
CA GLY A 168 -0.95 -1.70 -3.69
C GLY A 168 -0.86 -0.19 -3.65
N PHE A 169 -1.98 0.46 -3.38
CA PHE A 169 -2.05 1.90 -3.16
C PHE A 169 -2.38 2.16 -1.70
N LYS A 170 -1.59 3.00 -1.05
CA LYS A 170 -1.84 3.46 0.31
C LYS A 170 -1.56 4.95 0.39
N GLY A 171 -2.48 5.68 1.02
CA GLY A 171 -2.23 7.07 1.38
C GLY A 171 -1.15 7.13 2.46
N ASP A 172 -0.09 7.88 2.21
CA ASP A 172 0.90 8.29 3.21
C ASP A 172 0.94 9.82 3.25
N PHE A 173 1.49 10.43 4.30
CA PHE A 173 1.54 11.89 4.43
C PHE A 173 2.92 12.43 4.10
N ILE A 174 2.97 13.59 3.43
CA ILE A 174 4.22 14.27 3.11
C ILE A 174 4.92 14.60 4.42
N LYS A 175 6.19 14.20 4.55
CA LYS A 175 6.98 14.49 5.76
C LYS A 175 7.67 15.82 5.63
N GLU A 176 7.73 16.55 6.74
CA GLU A 176 8.52 17.78 6.83
C GLU A 176 10.00 17.48 6.53
N TRP A 177 10.61 18.32 5.70
CA TRP A 177 12.02 18.19 5.35
C TRP A 177 12.92 18.51 6.55
N THR A 178 13.72 17.54 6.98
CA THR A 178 14.76 17.71 8.00
C THR A 178 16.13 17.32 7.47
N ILE A 179 17.21 17.70 8.15
CA ILE A 179 18.58 17.24 7.83
C ILE A 179 18.74 15.70 7.91
N PHE A 180 17.75 15.01 8.49
CA PHE A 180 17.72 13.55 8.65
C PHE A 180 16.75 12.85 7.68
N THR A 181 15.90 13.58 6.94
CA THR A 181 15.02 12.98 5.93
C THR A 181 15.76 12.86 4.62
N SER A 182 16.17 11.63 4.26
CA SER A 182 16.66 11.33 2.91
C SER A 182 15.48 11.22 1.95
N LEU A 183 15.57 11.86 0.78
CA LEU A 183 14.66 11.59 -0.33
C LEU A 183 14.67 10.07 -0.64
N PRO A 184 13.52 9.42 -0.81
CA PRO A 184 13.49 8.07 -1.36
C PRO A 184 14.19 8.10 -2.73
N LYS A 185 15.08 7.12 -2.96
CA LYS A 185 15.77 6.95 -4.25
C LYS A 185 14.83 6.35 -5.29
#